data_AF-A0A2G2JFS4-F1
#
_entry.id   AF-A0A2G2JFS4-F1
#
_cell.length_a   1.000
_cell.length_b   1.000
_cell.length_c   1.000
_cell.angle_alpha   90.00
_cell.angle_beta   90.00
_cell.angle_gamma   90.00
#
_symmetry.space_group_name_H-M   'P 1'
#
loop_
_entity.id
_entity.type
_entity.pdbx_description
1 polymer ?
#
loop_
_entity_poly.entity_id
_entity_poly.type
_entity_poly.pdbx_seq_one_letter_code
_entity_poly.pdbx_strand_id
1 'polypeptide(L)'
;MAHHIPGERTQAGRVLLALAGGYPVPTAKLIQILEVDPRSAIQSLRSKSGGFWLIKNLNKDKGRGLYQLSPLHLTGKPLDDAEARTIRKRELACDSKNLALRESLRLPSALERYEEAMQTEFKFTDTRGGTA
;
A
#
# COMPACT_ATOMS: atom_id res chain seq x y z
N MET A 1 -1.04 14.83 20.05
CA MET A 1 -1.78 13.76 19.33
C MET A 1 -1.34 12.44 19.93
N ALA A 2 -2.26 11.59 20.40
CA ALA A 2 -1.88 10.28 20.92
C ALA A 2 -1.23 9.44 19.81
N HIS A 3 -0.07 8.85 20.08
CA HIS A 3 0.67 8.03 19.13
C HIS A 3 -0.06 6.68 19.01
N HIS A 4 -0.63 6.38 17.84
CA HIS A 4 -1.33 5.11 17.63
C HIS A 4 -0.30 3.98 17.47
N ILE A 5 -0.36 3.03 18.40
CA ILE A 5 0.36 1.75 18.36
C ILE A 5 -0.68 0.65 18.18
N PRO A 6 -0.66 -0.11 17.07
CA PRO A 6 -1.61 -1.20 16.85
C PRO A 6 -1.39 -2.33 17.86
N GLY A 7 -2.47 -2.99 18.27
CA GLY A 7 -2.39 -4.15 19.16
C GLY A 7 -1.58 -5.29 18.54
N GLU A 8 -0.77 -5.97 19.35
CA GLU A 8 0.22 -6.96 18.94
C GLU A 8 -0.36 -8.16 18.17
N ARG A 9 -1.63 -8.52 18.43
CA ARG A 9 -2.32 -9.64 17.76
C ARG A 9 -2.80 -9.28 16.35
N THR A 10 -2.92 -7.99 16.03
CA THR A 10 -3.32 -7.53 14.69
C THR A 10 -2.20 -7.79 13.67
N GLN A 11 -2.54 -7.89 12.38
CA GLN A 11 -1.51 -8.02 11.35
C GLN A 11 -0.54 -6.82 11.34
N ALA A 12 -1.06 -5.60 11.55
CA ALA A 12 -0.25 -4.39 11.66
C ALA A 12 0.69 -4.43 12.89
N GLY A 13 0.20 -4.87 14.05
CA GLY A 13 1.03 -5.06 15.24
C GLY A 13 2.14 -6.08 15.03
N ARG A 14 1.82 -7.23 14.44
CA ARG A 14 2.81 -8.26 14.11
C ARG A 14 3.89 -7.78 13.12
N VAL A 15 3.51 -7.02 12.09
CA VAL A 15 4.48 -6.37 11.19
C VAL A 15 5.37 -5.41 11.96
N LEU A 16 4.79 -4.56 12.81
CA LEU A 16 5.56 -3.59 13.56
C LEU A 16 6.56 -4.26 14.51
N LEU A 17 6.14 -5.32 15.22
CA LEU A 17 7.00 -6.14 16.06
C LEU A 17 8.14 -6.78 15.26
N ALA A 18 7.84 -7.33 14.08
CA ALA A 18 8.86 -7.92 13.21
C ALA A 18 9.91 -6.89 12.76
N LEU A 19 9.52 -5.63 12.58
CA LEU A 19 10.40 -4.54 12.18
C LEU A 19 11.07 -3.80 13.35
N ALA A 20 10.63 -4.05 14.60
CA ALA A 20 11.10 -3.34 15.79
C ALA A 20 12.59 -3.55 16.09
N GLY A 21 13.19 -4.62 15.55
CA GLY A 21 14.64 -4.85 15.62
C GLY A 21 15.45 -3.86 14.76
N GLY A 22 14.82 -3.04 13.93
CA GLY A 22 15.49 -2.01 13.11
C GLY A 22 16.24 -2.53 11.89
N TYR A 23 16.34 -3.85 11.72
CA TYR A 23 16.94 -4.46 10.53
C TYR A 23 15.95 -4.55 9.37
N PRO A 24 16.42 -4.55 8.11
CA PRO A 24 15.57 -4.81 6.97
C PRO A 24 14.99 -6.22 6.98
N VAL A 25 13.68 -6.35 6.81
CA VAL A 25 12.94 -7.62 6.78
C VAL A 25 12.34 -7.85 5.39
N PRO A 26 12.63 -8.96 4.71
CA PRO A 26 12.08 -9.26 3.40
C PRO A 26 10.60 -9.66 3.48
N THR A 27 9.84 -9.40 2.42
CA THR A 27 8.41 -9.79 2.34
C THR A 27 8.19 -11.26 2.67
N ALA A 28 9.05 -12.17 2.20
CA ALA A 28 8.93 -13.60 2.47
C ALA A 28 8.93 -13.93 3.97
N LYS A 29 9.74 -13.22 4.77
CA LYS A 29 9.76 -13.40 6.23
C LYS A 29 8.50 -12.85 6.89
N LEU A 30 7.97 -11.73 6.40
CA LEU A 30 6.70 -11.19 6.88
C LEU A 30 5.52 -12.11 6.54
N ILE A 31 5.50 -12.72 5.36
CA ILE A 31 4.49 -13.72 4.99
C ILE A 31 4.57 -14.92 5.93
N GLN A 32 5.76 -15.41 6.26
CA GLN A 32 5.91 -16.51 7.25
C GLN A 32 5.36 -16.15 8.63
N ILE A 33 5.44 -14.87 9.05
CA ILE A 33 4.95 -14.41 10.37
C ILE A 33 3.43 -14.19 10.36
N LEU A 34 2.88 -13.70 9.24
CA LEU A 34 1.47 -13.32 9.13
C LEU A 34 0.58 -14.42 8.55
N GLU A 35 1.18 -15.38 7.84
CA GLU A 35 0.53 -16.38 6.99
C GLU A 35 -0.30 -15.79 5.84
N VAL A 36 -0.13 -14.49 5.55
CA VAL A 36 -0.80 -13.75 4.49
C VAL A 36 0.11 -12.66 3.91
N ASP A 37 -0.31 -12.04 2.80
CA ASP A 37 0.39 -10.89 2.22
C ASP A 37 0.43 -9.70 3.23
N PRO A 38 1.62 -9.17 3.58
CA PRO A 38 1.77 -8.08 4.54
C PRO A 38 1.38 -6.70 3.99
N ARG A 39 1.04 -6.57 2.71
CA ARG A 39 0.83 -5.28 2.02
C ARG A 39 -0.24 -4.43 2.70
N SER A 40 -1.39 -5.00 3.03
CA SER A 40 -2.49 -4.27 3.69
C SER A 40 -2.07 -3.77 5.08
N ALA A 41 -1.39 -4.62 5.86
CA ALA A 41 -0.88 -4.28 7.18
C ALA A 41 0.17 -3.15 7.13
N ILE A 42 1.13 -3.24 6.19
CA ILE A 42 2.14 -2.20 5.97
C ILE A 42 1.48 -0.89 5.53
N GLN A 43 0.52 -0.94 4.61
CA GLN A 43 -0.21 0.25 4.15
C GLN A 43 -0.99 0.90 5.30
N SER A 44 -1.67 0.10 6.13
CA SER A 44 -2.39 0.58 7.31
C SER A 44 -1.45 1.33 8.26
N LEU A 45 -0.32 0.72 8.65
CA LEU A 45 0.71 1.34 9.50
C LEU A 45 1.20 2.69 8.95
N ARG A 46 1.39 2.78 7.63
CA ARG A 46 1.90 3.98 6.93
C ARG A 46 0.84 5.07 6.70
N SER A 47 -0.40 4.83 7.09
CA SER A 47 -1.56 5.71 6.85
C SER A 47 -2.00 6.45 8.12
N LYS A 48 -3.06 7.26 7.99
CA LYS A 48 -3.66 7.99 9.12
C LYS A 48 -4.21 7.06 10.21
N SER A 49 -4.85 5.96 9.83
CA SER A 49 -5.44 5.01 10.80
C SER A 49 -4.37 4.24 11.57
N GLY A 50 -3.22 3.94 10.94
CA GLY A 50 -2.11 3.27 11.60
C GLY A 50 -1.15 4.18 12.36
N GLY A 51 -1.30 5.50 12.24
CA GLY A 51 -0.48 6.49 12.95
C GLY A 51 0.78 6.92 12.20
N PHE A 52 0.88 6.74 10.89
CA PHE A 52 1.99 7.24 10.06
C PHE A 52 3.37 6.66 10.42
N TRP A 53 3.49 5.36 10.66
CA TRP A 53 4.80 4.72 10.85
C TRP A 53 5.69 4.89 9.61
N LEU A 54 6.91 5.41 9.80
CA LEU A 54 7.89 5.59 8.74
C LEU A 54 8.61 4.27 8.46
N ILE A 55 8.03 3.51 7.53
CA ILE A 55 8.57 2.23 7.05
C ILE A 55 9.02 2.42 5.61
N LYS A 56 10.31 2.20 5.36
CA LYS A 56 10.91 2.29 4.01
C LYS A 56 10.93 0.92 3.36
N ASN A 57 10.65 0.87 2.05
CA ASN A 57 10.95 -0.30 1.23
C ASN A 57 12.26 -0.04 0.48
N LEU A 58 13.34 -0.69 0.92
CA LEU A 58 14.70 -0.51 0.38
C LEU A 58 14.87 -1.05 -1.03
N ASN A 59 13.98 -1.94 -1.47
CA ASN A 59 14.02 -2.58 -2.80
C ASN A 59 12.80 -2.17 -3.65
N LYS A 60 12.34 -0.93 -3.54
CA LYS A 60 11.15 -0.42 -4.26
C LYS A 60 11.20 -0.73 -5.76
N ASP A 61 12.37 -0.68 -6.38
CA ASP A 61 12.56 -0.83 -7.84
C ASP A 61 12.86 -2.28 -8.28
N LYS A 62 13.09 -3.21 -7.34
CA LYS A 62 13.55 -4.58 -7.64
C LYS A 62 12.43 -5.63 -7.60
N GLY A 63 11.17 -5.20 -7.51
CA GLY A 63 9.98 -6.07 -7.48
C GLY A 63 9.81 -6.93 -6.21
N ARG A 64 10.82 -6.99 -5.33
CA ARG A 64 10.78 -7.73 -4.05
C ARG A 64 10.83 -6.75 -2.89
N GLY A 65 9.87 -6.82 -1.97
CA GLY A 65 9.81 -5.93 -0.82
C GLY A 65 10.89 -6.26 0.23
N LEU A 66 11.59 -5.22 0.69
CA LEU A 66 12.54 -5.27 1.80
C LEU A 66 12.25 -4.09 2.71
N TYR A 67 11.57 -4.34 3.83
CA TYR A 67 10.98 -3.31 4.66
C TYR A 67 11.84 -3.04 5.89
N GLN A 68 12.03 -1.78 6.24
CA GLN A 68 12.78 -1.38 7.43
C GLN A 68 12.05 -0.24 8.14
N LEU A 69 11.94 -0.33 9.47
CA LEU A 69 11.44 0.76 10.30
C LEU A 69 12.52 1.85 10.42
N SER A 70 12.12 3.11 10.35
CA SER A 70 13.06 4.22 10.55
C SER A 70 13.77 4.14 11.91
N PRO A 71 15.10 4.35 11.97
CA PRO A 71 15.83 4.40 13.25
C PRO A 71 15.30 5.45 14.23
N LEU A 72 14.66 6.51 13.73
CA LEU A 72 14.01 7.54 14.55
C LEU A 72 12.92 6.98 15.48
N HIS A 73 12.24 5.89 15.08
CA HIS A 73 11.26 5.21 15.93
C HIS A 73 11.91 4.36 17.04
N LEU A 74 13.22 4.14 16.97
CA LEU A 74 13.96 3.19 17.82
C LEU A 74 14.84 3.87 18.86
N THR A 75 14.93 5.20 18.84
CA THR A 75 15.79 5.95 19.78
C THR A 75 15.21 6.03 21.20
N GLY A 76 13.93 5.67 21.36
CA GLY A 76 13.18 5.83 22.61
C GLY A 76 12.80 7.29 22.92
N LYS A 77 13.20 8.26 22.08
CA LYS A 77 12.88 9.68 22.28
C LYS A 77 11.55 10.03 21.62
N PRO A 78 10.58 10.61 22.37
CA PRO A 78 9.28 10.98 21.80
C PRO A 78 9.36 11.97 20.64
N LEU A 79 10.34 12.88 20.66
CA LEU A 79 10.53 13.88 19.60
C LEU A 79 10.97 13.22 18.28
N ASP A 80 11.86 12.23 18.32
CA ASP A 80 12.33 11.52 17.14
C ASP A 80 11.19 10.68 16.51
N ASP A 81 10.36 10.01 17.35
CA ASP A 81 9.16 9.31 16.86
C ASP A 81 8.17 10.27 16.19
N ALA A 82 7.92 11.42 16.81
CA ALA A 82 7.05 12.45 16.26
C ALA A 82 7.57 13.02 14.94
N GLU A 83 8.90 13.22 14.82
CA GLU A 83 9.54 13.63 13.59
C GLU A 83 9.34 12.59 12.48
N ALA A 84 9.61 11.31 12.77
CA ALA A 84 9.43 10.22 11.82
C ALA A 84 7.98 10.13 11.30
N ARG A 85 6.99 10.27 12.21
CA ARG A 85 5.57 10.30 11.84
C ARG A 85 5.22 11.52 10.99
N THR A 86 5.82 12.67 11.29
CA THR A 86 5.65 13.89 10.49
C THR A 86 6.21 13.73 9.08
N ILE A 87 7.41 13.15 8.95
CA ILE A 87 8.02 12.81 7.66
C ILE A 87 7.08 11.90 6.87
N ARG A 88 6.62 10.79 7.44
CA ARG A 88 5.73 9.86 6.74
C ARG A 88 4.40 10.50 6.34
N LYS A 89 3.82 11.35 7.19
CA LYS A 89 2.59 12.09 6.87
C LYS A 89 2.78 12.99 5.64
N ARG A 90 3.92 13.70 5.55
CA ARG A 90 4.26 14.53 4.38
C ARG A 90 4.45 13.67 3.13
N GLU A 91 5.19 12.57 3.23
CA GLU A 91 5.35 11.63 2.11
C GLU A 91 4.01 11.10 1.61
N LEU A 92 3.09 10.71 2.51
CA LEU A 92 1.77 10.22 2.14
C LEU A 92 0.96 11.28 1.38
N ALA A 93 1.03 12.55 1.79
CA ALA A 93 0.38 13.65 1.09
C ALA A 93 0.95 13.83 -0.32
N CYS A 94 2.27 13.77 -0.47
CA CYS A 94 2.94 13.82 -1.77
C CYS A 94 2.55 12.63 -2.67
N ASP A 95 2.57 11.41 -2.11
CA ASP A 95 2.15 10.18 -2.80
C ASP A 95 0.71 10.31 -3.32
N SER A 96 -0.20 10.78 -2.46
CA SER A 96 -1.61 10.99 -2.79
C SER A 96 -1.81 12.04 -3.89
N LYS A 97 -1.10 13.17 -3.81
CA LYS A 97 -1.13 14.21 -4.85
C LYS A 97 -0.69 13.65 -6.21
N ASN A 98 0.43 12.91 -6.22
CA ASN A 98 1.00 12.35 -7.44
C ASN A 98 0.12 11.24 -8.04
N LEU A 99 -0.60 10.49 -7.21
CA LEU A 99 -1.60 9.51 -7.67
C LEU A 99 -2.79 10.23 -8.30
N ALA A 100 -3.37 11.22 -7.61
CA ALA A 100 -4.50 11.99 -8.12
C ALA A 100 -4.19 12.66 -9.48
N LEU A 101 -2.99 13.23 -9.62
CA LEU A 101 -2.55 13.81 -10.90
C LEU A 101 -2.48 12.76 -12.01
N ARG A 102 -1.89 11.58 -11.73
CA ARG A 102 -1.80 10.50 -12.72
C ARG A 102 -3.17 9.97 -13.14
N GLU A 103 -4.08 9.78 -12.20
CA GLU A 103 -5.44 9.34 -12.51
C GLU A 103 -6.23 10.39 -13.30
N SER A 104 -6.04 11.68 -12.98
CA SER A 104 -6.63 12.79 -13.74
C SER A 104 -6.14 12.80 -15.19
N LEU A 105 -4.84 12.57 -15.44
CA LEU A 105 -4.29 12.49 -16.79
C LEU A 105 -4.76 11.26 -17.56
N ARG A 106 -5.07 10.16 -16.85
CA ARG A 106 -5.57 8.92 -17.44
C ARG A 106 -7.04 9.01 -17.87
N LEU A 107 -7.82 9.89 -17.24
CA LEU A 107 -9.28 9.98 -17.40
C LEU A 107 -9.74 10.10 -18.88
N PRO A 108 -9.20 10.99 -19.73
CA PRO A 108 -9.67 11.13 -21.11
C PRO A 108 -9.57 9.81 -21.89
N SER A 109 -8.40 9.15 -21.89
CA SER A 109 -8.20 7.86 -22.56
C SER A 109 -9.07 6.73 -21.98
N ALA A 110 -9.46 6.83 -20.72
CA ALA A 110 -10.35 5.86 -20.09
C ALA A 110 -11.81 6.04 -20.56
N LEU A 111 -12.23 7.28 -20.83
CA LEU A 111 -13.54 7.58 -21.41
C LEU A 111 -13.64 7.09 -22.85
N GLU A 112 -12.61 7.33 -23.67
CA GLU A 112 -12.56 6.81 -25.05
C GLU A 112 -12.73 5.29 -25.11
N ARG A 113 -11.96 4.55 -24.30
CA ARG A 113 -12.08 3.08 -24.21
C ARG A 113 -13.43 2.61 -23.71
N TYR A 114 -14.05 3.37 -22.80
CA TYR A 114 -15.40 3.06 -22.31
C TYR A 114 -16.42 3.22 -23.44
N GLU A 115 -16.36 4.31 -24.20
CA GLU A 115 -17.24 4.56 -25.35
C GLU A 115 -17.09 3.48 -26.43
N GLU A 116 -15.84 3.12 -26.80
CA GLU A 116 -15.56 2.03 -27.74
C GLU A 116 -16.16 0.69 -27.29
N ALA A 117 -15.96 0.33 -26.01
CA ALA A 117 -16.49 -0.91 -25.46
C ALA A 117 -18.04 -0.94 -25.47
N MET A 118 -18.68 0.20 -25.19
CA MET A 118 -20.14 0.31 -25.18
C MET A 118 -20.78 0.33 -26.58
N GLN A 119 -20.04 0.73 -27.61
CA GLN A 119 -20.47 0.65 -29.02
C GLN A 119 -20.42 -0.79 -29.58
N THR A 120 -19.70 -1.69 -28.91
CA THR A 120 -19.56 -3.08 -29.36
C THR A 120 -20.79 -3.88 -28.91
N GLU A 121 -21.91 -3.76 -29.64
CA GLU A 121 -23.07 -4.63 -29.42
C GLU A 121 -22.65 -6.11 -29.58
N PHE A 122 -22.94 -6.92 -28.56
CA PHE A 122 -22.79 -8.37 -28.61
C PHE A 122 -23.79 -8.94 -29.63
N LYS A 123 -23.37 -9.05 -30.90
CA LYS A 123 -24.15 -9.75 -31.93
C LYS A 123 -24.11 -11.24 -31.64
N PHE A 124 -25.07 -11.73 -30.86
CA PHE A 124 -25.34 -13.16 -30.77
C PHE A 124 -25.99 -13.60 -32.09
N THR A 125 -25.17 -13.97 -33.07
CA THR A 125 -25.68 -14.63 -34.27
C THR A 125 -26.00 -16.08 -33.89
N ASP A 126 -27.25 -16.34 -33.51
CA ASP A 126 -27.76 -17.72 -33.42
C ASP A 126 -27.87 -18.29 -34.82
N THR A 127 -26.91 -19.13 -35.20
CA THR A 127 -26.88 -19.85 -36.48
C THR A 127 -27.54 -21.23 -36.40
N ARG A 128 -28.48 -21.46 -35.47
CA ARG A 128 -29.30 -22.70 -35.44
C ARG A 128 -30.72 -22.45 -35.92
N GLY A 129 -30.83 -22.07 -37.20
CA GLY A 129 -32.10 -21.96 -37.93
C GLY A 129 -31.98 -22.55 -39.34
N GLY A 130 -31.42 -23.75 -39.47
CA GLY A 130 -31.47 -24.53 -40.71
C GLY A 130 -32.63 -25.53 -40.63
N THR A 131 -33.68 -25.24 -41.38
CA THR A 131 -34.91 -26.03 -41.56
C THR A 131 -34.65 -27.47 -42.02
N ALA A 132 -35.50 -28.37 -41.50
CA ALA A 132 -35.67 -29.76 -41.92
C ALA A 132 -36.18 -29.90 -43.36
#